data_AF-A0A534LH41-F1
#
_entry.id   AF-A0A534LH41-F1
#
_cell.length_a   1.000
_cell.length_b   1.000
_cell.length_c   1.000
_cell.angle_alpha   90.00
_cell.angle_beta   90.00
_cell.angle_gamma   90.00
#
_symmetry.space_group_name_H-M   'P 1'
#
loop_
_entity.id
_entity.type
_entity.pdbx_description
1 polymer ?
#
loop_
_entity_poly.entity_id
_entity_poly.type
_entity_poly.pdbx_seq_one_letter_code
_entity_poly.pdbx_strand_id
1 'polypeptide(L)'
;MRKNAYLVVWWMSQVPYAAVFDNRVAAEAAASVRNALMVTLSGGDAKIDSVLDWYRRDDSGQPMPAEWRNILGQIQVPWTAKRPPALKAAGA
;
A
#
# COMPACT_ATOMS: atom_id res chain seq x y z
N MET A 1 -8.20 24.21 -1.79
CA MET A 1 -6.93 24.04 -1.07
C MET A 1 -6.43 22.62 -1.31
N ARG A 2 -5.20 22.43 -1.79
CA ARG A 2 -4.57 21.09 -1.86
C ARG A 2 -4.38 20.60 -0.43
N LYS A 3 -5.14 19.58 -0.02
CA LYS A 3 -4.90 18.89 1.26
C LYS A 3 -3.70 17.97 1.04
N ASN A 4 -2.60 18.25 1.72
CA ASN A 4 -1.51 17.29 1.81
C ASN A 4 -2.04 16.04 2.53
N ALA A 5 -1.73 14.88 2.00
CA ALA A 5 -1.97 13.61 2.66
C ALA A 5 -0.62 13.02 3.09
N TYR A 6 -0.61 12.22 4.13
CA TYR A 6 0.61 11.65 4.69
C TYR A 6 0.48 10.13 4.71
N LEU A 7 1.27 9.46 3.89
CA LEU A 7 1.36 8.01 3.85
C LEU A 7 2.39 7.54 4.88
N VAL A 8 1.98 6.72 5.83
CA VAL A 8 2.87 6.08 6.81
C VAL A 8 2.97 4.60 6.47
N VAL A 9 4.20 4.08 6.33
CA VAL A 9 4.51 2.68 5.97
C VAL A 9 5.37 2.05 7.06
N TRP A 10 4.93 0.92 7.61
CA TRP A 10 5.65 0.20 8.68
C TRP A 10 5.58 -1.31 8.49
N TRP A 11 6.35 -2.05 9.29
CA TRP A 11 6.36 -3.51 9.26
C TRP A 11 5.72 -4.08 10.53
N MET A 12 4.86 -5.08 10.36
CA MET A 12 4.28 -5.86 11.45
C MET A 12 4.27 -7.33 11.03
N SER A 13 4.89 -8.20 11.83
CA SER A 13 5.02 -9.64 11.53
C SER A 13 5.55 -9.92 10.13
N GLN A 14 6.60 -9.19 9.71
CA GLN A 14 7.23 -9.26 8.38
C GLN A 14 6.34 -8.82 7.19
N VAL A 15 5.15 -8.30 7.44
CA VAL A 15 4.24 -7.78 6.41
C VAL A 15 4.32 -6.25 6.41
N PRO A 16 4.47 -5.61 5.24
CA PRO A 16 4.38 -4.16 5.16
C PRO A 16 2.92 -3.71 5.27
N TYR A 17 2.68 -2.74 6.15
CA TYR A 17 1.41 -2.07 6.36
C TYR A 17 1.54 -0.61 5.96
N ALA A 18 0.42 -0.03 5.51
CA ALA A 18 0.39 1.37 5.10
C ALA A 18 -0.97 2.01 5.38
N ALA A 19 -0.96 3.25 5.87
CA ALA A 19 -2.14 4.05 6.12
C ALA A 19 -1.94 5.51 5.69
N VAL A 20 -3.02 6.16 5.27
CA VAL A 20 -3.03 7.58 4.90
C VAL A 20 -3.70 8.42 5.98
N PHE A 21 -3.06 9.54 6.32
CA PHE A 21 -3.53 10.54 7.27
C PHE A 21 -3.73 11.88 6.55
N ASP A 22 -4.71 12.65 6.99
CA ASP A 22 -4.95 14.03 6.54
C ASP A 22 -4.32 15.08 7.49
N ASN A 23 -3.90 14.64 8.69
CA ASN A 23 -3.24 15.45 9.70
C ASN A 23 -1.78 15.05 9.87
N ARG A 24 -0.87 16.02 9.74
CA ARG A 24 0.58 15.81 9.84
C ARG A 24 1.01 15.29 11.21
N VAL A 25 0.49 15.86 12.29
CA VAL A 25 0.85 15.50 13.66
C VAL A 25 0.43 14.06 13.97
N ALA A 26 -0.76 13.66 13.52
CA ALA A 26 -1.22 12.28 13.66
C ALA A 26 -0.32 11.29 12.88
N ALA A 27 0.11 11.67 11.67
CA ALA A 27 1.03 10.87 10.87
C ALA A 27 2.41 10.72 11.53
N GLU A 28 2.98 11.83 12.04
CA GLU A 28 4.27 11.84 12.73
C GLU A 28 4.23 10.97 13.99
N ALA A 29 3.17 11.09 14.80
CA ALA A 29 2.98 10.25 15.98
C ALA A 29 2.85 8.76 15.61
N ALA A 30 2.04 8.45 14.59
CA ALA A 30 1.87 7.08 14.12
C ALA A 30 3.16 6.48 13.58
N ALA A 31 3.97 7.28 12.87
CA ALA A 31 5.23 6.85 12.29
C ALA A 31 6.30 6.61 13.36
N SER A 32 6.42 7.52 14.33
CA SER A 32 7.38 7.44 15.43
C SER A 32 7.20 6.16 16.24
N VAL A 33 5.95 5.87 16.69
CA VAL A 33 5.64 4.69 17.52
C VAL A 33 5.92 3.37 16.80
N ARG A 34 5.89 3.34 15.46
CA ARG A 34 6.02 2.13 14.64
C ARG A 34 7.37 1.97 13.99
N ASN A 35 8.31 2.89 14.22
CA ASN A 35 9.56 2.97 13.46
C ASN A 35 9.29 2.93 11.93
N ALA A 36 8.37 3.79 11.50
CA ALA A 36 7.82 3.78 10.14
C ALA A 36 8.52 4.78 9.21
N LEU A 37 8.32 4.59 7.90
CA LEU A 37 8.54 5.61 6.89
C LEU A 37 7.31 6.51 6.78
N MET A 38 7.51 7.83 6.71
CA MET A 38 6.44 8.80 6.44
C MET A 38 6.73 9.52 5.12
N VAL A 39 5.74 9.52 4.23
CA VAL A 39 5.80 10.12 2.90
C VAL A 39 4.72 11.19 2.81
N THR A 40 5.11 12.42 2.48
CA THR A 40 4.16 13.50 2.20
C THR A 40 3.69 13.42 0.75
N LEU A 41 2.39 13.27 0.56
CA LEU A 41 1.72 13.29 -0.74
C LEU A 41 1.18 14.70 -1.00
N SER A 42 1.51 15.25 -2.17
CA SER A 42 1.01 16.55 -2.63
C SER A 42 0.29 16.38 -3.96
N GLY A 43 -0.87 17.01 -4.12
CA GLY A 43 -1.77 16.77 -5.26
C GLY A 43 -3.21 16.53 -4.77
N GLY A 44 -4.21 16.76 -5.63
CA GLY A 44 -5.63 16.62 -5.26
C GLY A 44 -6.24 15.26 -5.61
N ASP A 45 -5.52 14.47 -6.39
CA ASP A 45 -5.96 13.29 -7.13
C ASP A 45 -5.02 12.09 -6.91
N ALA A 46 -4.08 12.19 -5.97
CA ALA A 46 -3.22 11.09 -5.60
C ALA A 46 -4.07 9.92 -5.04
N LYS A 47 -4.15 8.84 -5.81
CA LYS A 47 -4.89 7.62 -5.49
C LYS A 47 -3.92 6.44 -5.43
N ILE A 48 -4.28 5.46 -4.61
CA ILE A 48 -3.56 4.19 -4.49
C ILE A 48 -4.45 3.12 -5.10
N ASP A 49 -4.09 2.68 -6.30
CA ASP A 49 -4.87 1.71 -7.06
C ASP A 49 -4.52 0.26 -6.73
N SER A 50 -3.26 -0.02 -6.35
CA SER A 50 -2.78 -1.37 -6.03
C SER A 50 -1.57 -1.38 -5.11
N VAL A 51 -1.38 -2.45 -4.34
CA VAL A 51 -0.19 -2.69 -3.52
C VAL A 51 0.29 -4.13 -3.71
N LEU A 52 1.56 -4.29 -4.09
CA LEU A 52 2.17 -5.59 -4.40
C LEU A 52 3.35 -5.83 -3.45
N ASP A 53 3.49 -7.06 -2.96
CA ASP A 53 4.59 -7.49 -2.11
C ASP A 53 5.48 -8.47 -2.88
N TRP A 54 6.66 -7.99 -3.31
CA TRP A 54 7.62 -8.79 -4.08
C TRP A 54 8.49 -9.72 -3.21
N TYR A 55 8.40 -9.57 -1.89
CA TYR A 55 9.15 -10.37 -0.94
C TYR A 55 8.42 -11.68 -0.65
N ARG A 56 7.10 -11.63 -0.41
CA ARG A 56 6.28 -12.84 -0.28
C ARG A 56 5.88 -13.36 -1.65
N ARG A 57 6.08 -14.65 -1.90
CA ARG A 57 5.73 -15.31 -3.16
C ARG A 57 4.75 -16.44 -2.92
N ASP A 58 3.81 -16.61 -3.85
CA ASP A 58 2.94 -17.78 -3.87
C ASP A 58 3.70 -19.04 -4.36
N ASP A 59 3.02 -20.19 -4.39
CA ASP A 59 3.59 -21.47 -4.82
C ASP A 59 4.07 -21.45 -6.29
N SER A 60 3.65 -20.45 -7.09
CA SER A 60 4.09 -20.22 -8.46
C SER A 60 5.24 -19.21 -8.57
N GLY A 61 5.79 -18.76 -7.43
CA GLY A 61 6.87 -17.78 -7.36
C GLY A 61 6.42 -16.35 -7.62
N GLN A 62 5.12 -16.08 -7.73
CA GLN A 62 4.60 -14.74 -8.03
C GLN A 62 4.47 -13.90 -6.75
N PRO A 63 4.76 -12.59 -6.82
CA PRO A 63 4.51 -11.66 -5.72
C PRO A 63 3.10 -11.82 -5.15
N MET A 64 3.00 -12.02 -3.85
CA MET A 64 1.73 -11.98 -3.16
C MET A 64 1.26 -10.53 -3.02
N PRO A 65 -0.06 -10.27 -2.88
CA PRO A 65 -0.56 -8.94 -2.62
C PRO A 65 -0.12 -8.44 -1.24
N ALA A 66 0.23 -7.16 -1.14
CA ALA A 66 0.40 -6.52 0.17
C ALA A 66 -0.97 -6.08 0.70
N GLU A 67 -1.12 -6.07 2.03
CA GLU A 67 -2.37 -5.66 2.65
C GLU A 67 -2.35 -4.16 2.97
N TRP A 68 -3.16 -3.39 2.26
CA TRP A 68 -3.39 -2.01 2.62
C TRP A 68 -4.52 -1.89 3.64
N ARG A 69 -4.21 -1.43 4.86
CA ARG A 69 -5.18 -1.33 5.97
C ARG A 69 -5.17 0.05 6.60
N ASN A 70 -6.33 0.57 6.97
CA ASN A 70 -6.40 1.80 7.78
C ASN A 70 -5.91 1.55 9.22
N ILE A 71 -5.88 2.61 10.04
CA ILE A 71 -5.43 2.53 11.44
C ILE A 71 -6.28 1.59 12.32
N LEU A 72 -7.50 1.27 11.89
CA LEU A 72 -8.40 0.32 12.55
C LEU A 72 -8.23 -1.12 12.03
N GLY A 73 -7.28 -1.37 11.13
CA GLY A 73 -7.00 -2.69 10.57
C GLY A 73 -7.93 -3.10 9.40
N GLN A 74 -8.80 -2.21 8.91
CA GLN A 74 -9.72 -2.54 7.81
C GLN A 74 -9.02 -2.42 6.45
N ILE A 75 -9.17 -3.45 5.60
CA ILE A 75 -8.63 -3.47 4.24
C ILE A 75 -9.25 -2.33 3.41
N GLN A 76 -8.42 -1.47 2.80
CA GLN A 76 -8.91 -0.39 1.92
C GLN A 76 -8.79 -0.73 0.43
N VAL A 77 -7.79 -1.53 0.06
CA VAL A 77 -7.61 -2.01 -1.32
C VAL A 77 -7.76 -3.53 -1.29
N PRO A 78 -8.95 -4.07 -1.62
CA PRO A 78 -9.17 -5.50 -1.63
C PRO A 78 -8.36 -6.15 -2.75
N TRP A 79 -7.82 -7.34 -2.48
CA TRP A 79 -7.16 -8.12 -3.51
C TRP A 79 -8.21 -8.57 -4.54
N THR A 80 -8.16 -7.97 -5.73
CA THR A 80 -8.92 -8.45 -6.88
C THR A 80 -8.02 -9.42 -7.63
N ALA A 81 -8.16 -10.71 -7.36
CA ALA A 81 -7.50 -11.79 -8.09
C ALA A 81 -8.05 -11.90 -9.53
N LYS A 82 -8.07 -10.81 -10.31
CA LYS A 82 -8.24 -10.89 -11.75
C LYS A 82 -6.89 -10.69 -12.38
N ARG A 83 -6.16 -11.80 -12.51
CA ARG A 83 -5.08 -11.92 -13.48
C ARG A 83 -5.64 -11.41 -14.82
N PRO A 84 -5.12 -10.33 -15.43
CA PRO A 84 -5.47 -10.02 -16.81
C PRO A 84 -5.19 -11.29 -17.62
N PRO A 85 -6.10 -11.73 -18.52
CA PRO A 85 -5.84 -12.89 -19.36
C PRO A 85 -4.48 -12.68 -20.02
N ALA A 86 -3.62 -13.70 -19.96
CA ALA A 86 -2.30 -13.65 -20.55
C ALA A 86 -2.45 -13.12 -21.97
N LEU A 87 -1.87 -11.94 -22.24
CA LEU A 87 -1.82 -11.40 -23.58
C LEU A 87 -1.16 -12.49 -24.41
N LYS A 88 -1.94 -13.19 -25.26
CA LYS A 88 -1.38 -14.19 -26.16
C LYS A 88 -0.22 -13.49 -26.87
N ALA A 89 0.99 -14.01 -26.69
CA ALA A 89 2.14 -13.55 -27.45
C ALA A 89 1.76 -13.67 -28.92
N ALA A 90 1.48 -12.51 -29.54
CA ALA A 90 1.21 -12.44 -30.95
C ALA A 90 2.56 -12.62 -31.66
N GLY A 91 2.75 -13.81 -32.22
CA GLY A 91 3.58 -14.07 -33.40
C GLY A 91 5.08 -13.84 -33.29
N ALA A 92 5.82 -14.94 -33.36
CA ALA A 92 6.91 -15.09 -34.33
C ALA A 92 6.92 -16.55 -34.79
#